data_AF-C0CR47-F1
#
_entry.id   AF-C0CR47-F1
#
_cell.length_a   1.000
_cell.length_b   1.000
_cell.length_c   1.000
_cell.angle_alpha   90.00
_cell.angle_beta   90.00
_cell.angle_gamma   90.00
#
_symmetry.space_group_name_H-M   'P 1'
#
loop_
_entity.id
_entity.type
_entity.pdbx_description
1 polymer ?
#
loop_
_entity_poly.entity_id
_entity_poly.type
_entity_poly.pdbx_seq_one_letter_code
_entity_poly.pdbx_strand_id
1 'polypeptide(L)'
;MKINLDEKYFVETDRLNYILKERGTSRKSGREVERTIGYYGSMTTLAERYLEERQKAIMDDSTVNLDEYVKLVEESNQKAVSRLYDVLRLYPKKG
;
A
#
# COMPACT_ATOMS: atom_id res chain seq x y z
N MET A 1 -3.96 11.76 11.16
CA MET A 1 -2.76 12.17 10.37
C MET A 1 -2.76 11.39 9.07
N LYS A 2 -2.31 11.95 7.94
CA LYS A 2 -2.27 11.27 6.64
C LYS A 2 -0.82 11.06 6.23
N ILE A 3 -0.46 9.82 5.92
CA ILE A 3 0.89 9.39 5.52
C ILE A 3 0.78 8.80 4.12
N ASN A 4 1.38 9.43 3.11
CA ASN A 4 1.35 8.92 1.74
C ASN A 4 2.39 7.81 1.58
N LEU A 5 1.96 6.63 1.09
CA LEU A 5 2.87 5.51 0.79
C LEU A 5 3.33 5.59 -0.67
N ASP A 6 2.39 5.87 -1.57
CA ASP A 6 2.64 6.15 -2.98
C ASP A 6 1.45 6.90 -3.63
N GLU A 7 1.40 6.91 -4.96
CA GLU A 7 0.34 7.52 -5.76
C GLU A 7 -1.02 6.87 -5.55
N LYS A 8 -1.06 5.56 -5.25
CA LYS A 8 -2.29 4.78 -5.11
C LYS A 8 -2.68 4.54 -3.65
N TYR A 9 -1.73 4.45 -2.73
CA TYR A 9 -2.00 4.08 -1.33
C TYR A 9 -1.52 5.12 -0.32
N PHE A 10 -2.28 5.25 0.76
CA PHE A 10 -1.93 6.10 1.90
C PHE A 10 -2.52 5.55 3.20
N VAL A 11 -1.95 5.99 4.33
CA VAL A 11 -2.40 5.64 5.67
C VAL A 11 -3.04 6.84 6.34
N GLU A 12 -4.24 6.66 6.86
CA GLU A 12 -4.82 7.57 7.85
C GLU A 12 -4.63 6.99 9.24
N THR A 13 -4.21 7.80 10.20
CA THR A 13 -4.10 7.38 11.60
C THR A 13 -5.17 8.05 12.42
N ASP A 14 -5.87 7.25 13.24
CA ASP A 14 -6.70 7.73 14.35
C ASP A 14 -6.02 7.38 15.70
N ARG A 15 -6.74 7.52 16.82
CA ARG A 15 -6.16 7.25 18.16
C ARG A 15 -5.84 5.78 18.41
N LEU A 16 -6.44 4.85 17.66
CA LEU A 16 -6.43 3.42 17.95
C LEU A 16 -5.91 2.58 16.77
N ASN A 17 -5.99 3.10 15.55
CA ASN A 17 -5.74 2.33 14.33
C ASN A 17 -4.91 3.11 13.31
N TYR A 18 -4.18 2.32 12.52
CA TYR A 18 -3.68 2.69 11.21
C TYR A 18 -4.66 2.20 10.15
N ILE A 19 -5.16 3.09 9.31
CA ILE A 19 -6.19 2.82 8.30
C ILE A 19 -5.52 2.87 6.93
N LEU A 20 -5.40 1.73 6.25
CA LEU A 20 -4.88 1.68 4.89
C LEU A 20 -5.99 2.06 3.92
N LYS A 21 -5.73 3.03 3.05
CA LYS A 21 -6.67 3.52 2.04
C LYS A 21 -6.03 3.53 0.67
N GLU A 22 -6.86 3.30 -0.34
CA GLU A 22 -6.51 3.28 -1.75
C GLU A 22 -7.22 4.44 -2.46
N ARG A 23 -6.49 5.19 -3.28
CA ARG A 23 -7.01 6.15 -4.24
C ARG A 23 -7.40 5.39 -5.50
N GLY A 24 -8.60 5.65 -5.99
CA GLY A 24 -9.06 5.11 -7.25
C GLY A 24 -10.11 6.01 -7.88
N THR A 25 -10.64 5.57 -9.02
CA THR A 25 -11.67 6.30 -9.75
C THR A 25 -12.99 5.55 -9.64
N SER A 26 -14.05 6.25 -9.25
CA SER A 26 -15.39 5.70 -9.22
C SER A 26 -15.83 5.32 -10.64
N ARG A 27 -16.16 4.04 -10.86
CA ARG A 27 -16.72 3.57 -12.14
C ARG A 27 -18.05 4.24 -12.51
N LYS A 28 -18.81 4.74 -11.52
CA LYS A 28 -20.12 5.38 -11.75
C LYS A 28 -20.02 6.87 -12.08
N SER A 29 -19.06 7.58 -11.49
CA SER A 29 -18.99 9.05 -11.58
C SER A 29 -17.71 9.59 -12.22
N GLY A 30 -16.71 8.74 -12.48
CA GLY A 30 -15.40 9.15 -12.99
C GLY A 30 -14.59 10.01 -12.02
N ARG A 31 -15.09 10.23 -10.79
CA ARG A 31 -14.43 11.06 -9.77
C ARG A 31 -13.46 10.23 -8.95
N GLU A 32 -12.41 10.88 -8.45
CA GLU A 32 -11.53 10.30 -7.45
C GLU A 32 -12.33 9.91 -6.21
N VAL A 33 -12.05 8.70 -5.71
CA VAL A 33 -12.60 8.15 -4.49
C VAL A 33 -11.49 7.52 -3.68
N GLU A 34 -11.61 7.62 -2.36
CA GLU A 34 -10.73 6.95 -1.42
C GLU A 34 -11.47 5.76 -0.82
N ARG A 35 -10.95 4.56 -1.02
CA ARG A 35 -11.51 3.31 -0.47
C ARG A 35 -10.69 2.85 0.72
N THR A 36 -11.35 2.52 1.82
CA THR A 36 -10.70 1.85 2.96
C THR A 36 -10.42 0.39 2.60
N ILE A 37 -9.16 0.00 2.70
CA ILE A 37 -8.69 -1.38 2.53
C ILE A 37 -8.80 -2.13 3.85
N GLY A 38 -8.46 -1.49 4.97
CA GLY A 38 -8.64 -2.08 6.30
C GLY A 38 -8.11 -1.22 7.44
N TYR A 39 -8.39 -1.69 8.65
CA TYR A 39 -7.97 -1.09 9.92
C TYR A 39 -6.98 -2.02 10.61
N TYR A 40 -5.87 -1.47 11.08
CA TYR A 40 -4.76 -2.25 11.65
C TYR A 40 -4.30 -1.65 12.97
N GLY A 41 -4.20 -2.48 14.00
CA GLY A 41 -3.70 -2.07 15.31
C GLY A 41 -2.18 -1.89 15.37
N SER A 42 -1.45 -2.30 14.32
CA SER A 42 0.00 -2.13 14.23
C SER A 42 0.44 -1.75 12.82
N MET A 43 1.53 -0.99 12.74
CA MET A 43 2.14 -0.62 11.46
C MET A 43 2.70 -1.84 10.71
N THR A 44 3.12 -2.89 11.43
CA THR A 44 3.65 -4.13 10.84
C THR A 44 2.57 -4.84 10.03
N THR A 45 1.41 -5.10 10.64
CA THR A 45 0.27 -5.76 9.98
C THR A 45 -0.24 -4.92 8.81
N LEU A 46 -0.20 -3.59 8.93
CA LEU A 46 -0.53 -2.69 7.82
C LEU A 46 0.46 -2.85 6.66
N ALA A 47 1.76 -2.89 6.94
CA ALA A 47 2.81 -2.99 5.93
C ALA A 47 2.73 -4.33 5.16
N GLU A 48 2.51 -5.44 5.88
CA GLU A 48 2.27 -6.76 5.27
C GLU A 48 1.09 -6.70 4.29
N ARG A 49 -0.03 -6.11 4.72
CA ARG A 49 -1.21 -6.02 3.85
C ARG A 49 -1.00 -5.08 2.67
N TYR A 50 -0.27 -3.99 2.83
CA TYR A 50 0.10 -3.11 1.72
C TYR A 50 0.94 -3.85 0.66
N LEU A 51 1.88 -4.70 1.06
CA LEU A 51 2.68 -5.52 0.13
C LEU A 51 1.79 -6.47 -0.68
N GLU A 52 0.86 -7.17 -0.03
CA GLU A 52 -0.08 -8.06 -0.70
C GLU A 52 -0.94 -7.33 -1.75
N GLU A 53 -1.48 -6.14 -1.42
CA GLU A 53 -2.29 -5.37 -2.36
C GLU A 53 -1.48 -4.90 -3.58
N ARG A 54 -0.19 -4.55 -3.39
CA ARG A 54 0.70 -4.24 -4.51
C ARG A 54 1.00 -5.44 -5.39
N GLN A 55 1.18 -6.62 -4.81
CA GLN A 55 1.40 -7.84 -5.58
C GLN A 55 0.15 -8.22 -6.39
N LYS A 56 -1.05 -8.09 -5.81
CA LYS A 56 -2.32 -8.30 -6.55
C LYS A 56 -2.48 -7.35 -7.71
N ALA A 57 -2.10 -6.08 -7.55
CA ALA A 57 -2.15 -5.09 -8.63
C ALA A 57 -1.24 -5.42 -9.82
N ILE A 58 -0.19 -6.22 -9.62
CA ILE A 58 0.67 -6.73 -10.71
C ILE A 58 0.00 -7.90 -11.43
N MET A 59 -0.78 -8.73 -10.71
CA MET A 59 -1.43 -9.91 -11.26
C MET A 59 -2.64 -9.58 -12.15
N ASP A 60 -3.22 -8.39 -12.05
CA ASP A 60 -4.48 -8.04 -12.75
C ASP A 60 -4.30 -7.85 -14.27
N ASP A 61 -3.06 -7.86 -14.80
CA ASP A 61 -2.80 -7.47 -16.21
C ASP A 61 -1.88 -8.41 -17.02
N SER A 62 -1.54 -9.63 -16.56
CA SER A 62 -0.76 -10.56 -17.40
C SER A 62 -0.74 -12.02 -16.94
N THR A 63 -0.82 -12.95 -17.90
CA THR A 63 -0.37 -14.34 -17.72
C THR A 63 1.15 -14.36 -17.85
N VAL A 64 1.84 -14.13 -16.73
CA VAL A 64 3.31 -14.23 -16.63
C VAL A 64 3.72 -15.65 -16.24
N ASN A 65 4.87 -16.12 -16.74
CA ASN A 65 5.46 -17.36 -16.25
C ASN A 65 5.97 -17.16 -14.80
N LEU A 66 6.22 -18.26 -14.08
CA LEU A 66 6.55 -18.21 -12.65
C LEU A 66 7.85 -17.46 -12.35
N ASP A 67 8.88 -17.58 -13.20
CA ASP A 67 10.16 -16.89 -13.01
C ASP A 67 10.02 -15.37 -13.19
N GLU A 68 9.22 -14.95 -14.16
CA GLU A 68 8.90 -13.55 -14.41
C GLU A 68 8.01 -12.98 -13.31
N TYR A 69 7.07 -13.78 -12.78
CA TYR A 69 6.29 -13.44 -11.59
C TYR A 69 7.19 -13.21 -10.37
N VAL A 70 8.12 -14.14 -10.08
CA VAL A 70 9.02 -14.03 -8.94
C VAL A 70 9.85 -12.74 -9.05
N LYS A 71 10.40 -12.43 -10.22
CA LYS A 71 11.13 -11.18 -10.45
C LYS A 71 10.28 -9.94 -10.23
N LEU A 72 9.06 -9.91 -10.78
CA LEU A 72 8.14 -8.79 -10.61
C LEU A 72 7.75 -8.58 -9.13
N VAL A 73 7.55 -9.66 -8.39
CA VAL A 73 7.27 -9.61 -6.95
C VAL A 73 8.49 -9.12 -6.17
N GLU A 74 9.69 -9.60 -6.48
CA GLU A 74 10.94 -9.14 -5.86
C GLU A 74 11.16 -7.64 -6.08
N GLU A 75 11.02 -7.16 -7.32
CA GLU A 75 11.12 -5.74 -7.64
C GLU A 75 10.05 -4.90 -6.94
N SER A 76 8.81 -5.40 -6.89
CA SER A 76 7.71 -4.73 -6.19
C SER A 76 7.99 -4.62 -4.70
N ASN A 77 8.45 -5.70 -4.08
CA ASN A 77 8.80 -5.76 -2.66
C ASN A 77 9.97 -4.83 -2.34
N GLN A 78 11.03 -4.81 -3.16
CA GLN A 78 12.14 -3.87 -2.99
C GLN A 78 11.67 -2.41 -3.04
N LYS A 79 10.82 -2.05 -4.02
CA LYS A 79 10.26 -0.70 -4.14
C LYS A 79 9.37 -0.35 -2.95
N ALA A 80 8.55 -1.28 -2.48
CA ALA A 80 7.66 -1.05 -1.35
C ALA A 80 8.44 -0.90 -0.03
N VAL A 81 9.44 -1.75 0.22
CA VAL A 81 10.32 -1.65 1.39
C VAL A 81 11.08 -0.32 1.39
N SER A 82 11.64 0.10 0.26
CA SER A 82 12.32 1.41 0.16
C SER A 82 11.38 2.56 0.54
N ARG A 83 10.16 2.57 0.00
CA ARG A 83 9.16 3.60 0.32
C ARG A 83 8.77 3.60 1.80
N LEU A 84 8.61 2.43 2.41
CA LEU A 84 8.31 2.32 3.83
C LEU A 84 9.45 2.91 4.68
N TYR A 85 10.71 2.67 4.32
CA TYR A 85 11.85 3.28 5.01
C TYR A 85 11.87 4.80 4.85
N ASP A 86 11.61 5.32 3.66
CA ASP A 86 11.56 6.77 3.42
C ASP A 86 10.44 7.43 4.23
N VAL A 87 9.26 6.81 4.28
CA VAL A 87 8.14 7.26 5.11
C VAL A 87 8.49 7.22 6.60
N LEU A 88 9.12 6.15 7.08
CA LEU A 88 9.52 6.05 8.49
C LEU A 88 10.56 7.12 8.89
N ARG A 89 11.43 7.54 7.96
CA ARG A 89 12.35 8.68 8.19
C ARG A 89 11.60 10.00 8.35
N LEU A 90 10.55 10.20 7.56
CA LEU A 90 9.73 11.43 7.61
C LEU A 90 8.78 11.44 8.81
N TYR A 91 8.33 10.28 9.26
CA TYR A 91 7.40 10.10 10.37
C TYR A 91 7.92 9.08 11.38
N PRO A 92 9.00 9.42 12.11
CA PRO A 92 9.56 8.51 13.11
C PRO A 92 8.51 8.18 14.15
N LYS A 93 8.43 6.89 14.55
CA LYS A 93 7.57 6.46 15.66
C LYS A 93 7.90 7.34 16.87
N LYS A 94 6.88 7.96 17.47
CA LYS A 94 7.04 8.57 18.79
C LYS A 94 7.47 7.46 19.75
N GLY A 95 8.64 7.64 20.36
CA GLY A 95 9.09 6.81 21.48
C GLY A 95 8.16 6.91 22.67
#